data_AF-A0A518WMG7-F1
#
_entry.id   AF-A0A518WMG7-F1
#
_cell.length_a   1.000
_cell.length_b   1.000
_cell.length_c   1.000
_cell.angle_alpha   90.00
_cell.angle_beta   90.00
_cell.angle_gamma   90.00
#
_symmetry.space_group_name_H-M   'P 1'
#
loop_
_entity.id
_entity.type
_entity.pdbx_description
1 polymer ?
#
loop_
_entity_poly.entity_id
_entity_poly.type
_entity_poly.pdbx_seq_one_letter_code
_entity_poly.pdbx_strand_id
1 'polypeptide(L)'
;MQTVGPYALHRKLSSCELGEVWAARDAAERPFTVAVLAPAAAEGGWREAFAAAANTLARSDGLPITGANHTGPVPWVACAAEQGAGAAHVFLALGQRLVPAGEPPAAGPRVGPPGEPAPARRPAAATPVAGTPVAAAGAPAPDGHRVDGSAGPARPGPTPPGAPTPSTGTVAPAGTVASTGTVASTGTVASTGSGASVAGSAVPPGAAPHPTAPTHPPAPHQATPAQGGPQQGGPHRAAPPQAVTHPAAAPQVGPHQMARQQVGPHQAVPAPVVPQRAGPPYPPTPLAAPFPPAPFPPVAGPARGRGRAVMWSVLVALLAAALGAAGGYLVAGRTADGPATVAATASATPSADLGLPSTPPRRPGVEPPVGGGWPAGAPTFAGTEPTREITGLAGVDFSFRVPTGWSCTEAGRTSGSAHYRCGVPAADGSIIGGDLVVRQCPRLCTDERRTALRRQEEAWGLQWIRSGEFTTWAETTRVDGTPRYGLVYLSYWRSVPEDAIDRQLVLRMTAPPDRADEVRKVAASVREATFTI
;
A
#
# COMPACT_ATOMS: atom_id res chain seq x y z
N MET A 1 8.47 -10.09 -43.81
CA MET A 1 7.49 -9.77 -42.75
C MET A 1 7.89 -10.52 -41.50
N GLN A 2 7.87 -9.87 -40.34
CA GLN A 2 8.18 -10.53 -39.08
C GLN A 2 6.98 -11.39 -38.66
N THR A 3 7.23 -12.65 -38.31
CA THR A 3 6.20 -13.55 -37.81
C THR A 3 6.46 -13.89 -36.35
N VAL A 4 5.39 -14.07 -35.59
CA VAL A 4 5.43 -14.49 -34.20
C VAL A 4 4.35 -15.56 -34.01
N GLY A 5 4.80 -16.81 -33.82
CA GLY A 5 3.89 -17.96 -33.89
C GLY A 5 3.18 -18.03 -35.26
N PRO A 6 1.85 -18.25 -35.30
CA PRO A 6 1.09 -18.30 -36.55
C PRO A 6 0.70 -16.91 -37.10
N TYR A 7 1.17 -15.81 -36.49
CA TYR A 7 0.74 -14.46 -36.82
C TYR A 7 1.82 -13.68 -37.59
N ALA A 8 1.44 -13.11 -38.74
CA ALA A 8 2.26 -12.18 -39.51
C ALA A 8 2.04 -10.73 -39.05
N LEU A 9 3.07 -10.12 -38.47
CA LEU A 9 3.04 -8.75 -37.96
C LEU A 9 3.21 -7.77 -39.14
N HIS A 10 2.30 -6.81 -39.27
CA HIS A 10 2.31 -5.88 -40.42
C HIS A 10 2.30 -4.39 -40.04
N ARG A 11 1.75 -4.00 -38.88
CA ARG A 11 1.76 -2.61 -38.44
C ARG A 11 1.95 -2.52 -36.93
N LYS A 12 2.99 -1.81 -36.47
CA LYS A 12 3.15 -1.50 -35.04
C LYS A 12 2.03 -0.54 -34.62
N LEU A 13 1.38 -0.81 -33.50
CA LEU A 13 0.27 -0.01 -32.95
C LEU A 13 0.73 0.84 -31.78
N SER A 14 1.58 0.29 -30.91
CA SER A 14 2.15 1.00 -29.77
C SER A 14 3.41 0.30 -29.23
N SER A 15 4.17 1.00 -28.38
CA SER A 15 5.30 0.40 -27.63
C SER A 15 5.46 0.97 -26.23
N CYS A 16 6.12 0.21 -25.36
CA CYS A 16 6.58 0.62 -24.04
C CYS A 16 8.01 0.07 -23.81
N GLU A 17 8.56 0.28 -22.61
CA GLU A 17 9.90 -0.22 -22.26
C GLU A 17 10.00 -1.74 -22.25
N LEU A 18 8.88 -2.44 -21.98
CA LEU A 18 8.87 -3.90 -21.92
C LEU A 18 8.62 -4.57 -23.28
N GLY A 19 8.08 -3.87 -24.27
CA GLY A 19 7.69 -4.51 -25.52
C GLY A 19 6.79 -3.69 -26.42
N GLU A 20 6.19 -4.37 -27.39
CA GLU A 20 5.49 -3.76 -28.51
C GLU A 20 4.14 -4.42 -28.77
N VAL A 21 3.20 -3.65 -29.28
CA VAL A 21 1.89 -4.13 -29.72
C VAL A 21 1.78 -3.93 -31.21
N TRP A 22 1.35 -4.97 -31.92
CA TRP A 22 1.30 -5.04 -33.37
C TRP A 22 -0.11 -5.40 -33.84
N ALA A 23 -0.52 -4.87 -34.99
CA ALA A 23 -1.56 -5.47 -35.80
C ALA A 23 -0.94 -6.63 -36.59
N ALA A 24 -1.64 -7.76 -36.59
CA ALA A 24 -1.20 -8.99 -37.21
C ALA A 24 -2.33 -9.68 -37.98
N ARG A 25 -1.98 -10.64 -38.83
CA ARG A 25 -2.93 -11.54 -39.50
C ARG A 25 -2.49 -12.99 -39.32
N ASP A 26 -3.44 -13.91 -39.21
CA ASP A 26 -3.14 -15.35 -39.25
C ASP A 26 -3.09 -15.87 -40.70
N ALA A 27 -2.88 -17.18 -40.88
CA ALA A 27 -2.85 -17.82 -42.20
C ALA A 27 -4.19 -17.76 -42.97
N ALA A 28 -5.30 -17.45 -42.29
CA ALA A 28 -6.62 -17.25 -42.88
C ALA A 28 -6.93 -15.76 -43.13
N GLU A 29 -5.90 -14.89 -43.06
CA GLU A 29 -6.00 -13.44 -43.23
C GLU A 29 -6.91 -12.73 -42.19
N ARG A 30 -7.24 -13.39 -41.07
CA ARG A 30 -8.07 -12.79 -40.02
C ARG A 30 -7.27 -11.78 -39.20
N PRO A 31 -7.85 -10.64 -38.80
CA PRO A 31 -7.13 -9.59 -38.09
C PRO A 31 -6.97 -9.89 -36.59
N PHE A 32 -5.75 -9.71 -36.08
CA PHE A 32 -5.40 -9.83 -34.66
C PHE A 32 -4.60 -8.63 -34.18
N THR A 33 -4.59 -8.45 -32.86
CA THR A 33 -3.60 -7.64 -32.16
C THR A 33 -2.67 -8.57 -31.40
N VAL A 34 -1.36 -8.32 -31.45
CA VAL A 34 -0.34 -9.17 -30.81
C VAL A 34 0.56 -8.30 -29.94
N ALA A 35 0.62 -8.61 -28.65
CA ALA A 35 1.59 -8.06 -27.71
C ALA A 35 2.83 -8.95 -27.69
N VAL A 36 4.00 -8.36 -27.89
CA VAL A 36 5.29 -9.04 -27.99
C VAL A 36 6.22 -8.46 -26.94
N LEU A 37 6.68 -9.29 -26.00
CA LEU A 37 7.63 -8.89 -24.95
C LEU A 37 9.04 -8.81 -25.55
N ALA A 38 9.76 -7.73 -25.26
CA ALA A 38 11.13 -7.55 -25.70
C ALA A 38 12.05 -8.62 -25.06
N PRO A 39 13.01 -9.22 -25.80
CA PRO A 39 13.89 -10.24 -25.27
C PRO A 39 14.64 -9.83 -23.99
N ALA A 40 15.17 -8.60 -23.95
CA ALA A 40 15.86 -8.06 -22.77
C ALA A 40 14.95 -7.96 -21.55
N ALA A 41 13.67 -7.60 -21.73
CA ALA A 41 12.70 -7.58 -20.64
C ALA A 41 12.38 -9.00 -20.16
N ALA A 42 12.29 -9.96 -21.08
CA ALA A 42 12.00 -11.36 -20.75
C ALA A 42 13.09 -12.02 -19.88
N GLU A 43 14.34 -11.59 -20.01
CA GLU A 43 15.46 -12.04 -19.17
C GLU A 43 15.46 -11.35 -17.78
N GLY A 44 14.89 -10.15 -17.68
CA GLY A 44 14.78 -9.38 -16.43
C GLY A 44 13.63 -9.79 -15.51
N GLY A 45 13.09 -11.01 -15.64
CA GLY A 45 11.99 -11.52 -14.81
C GLY A 45 10.58 -11.03 -15.22
N TRP A 46 10.44 -10.29 -16.32
CA TRP A 46 9.13 -9.85 -16.80
C TRP A 46 8.34 -10.94 -17.51
N ARG A 47 8.97 -12.07 -17.84
CA ARG A 47 8.31 -13.20 -18.52
C ARG A 47 7.16 -13.76 -17.69
N GLU A 48 7.41 -14.03 -16.42
CA GLU A 48 6.42 -14.59 -15.48
C GLU A 48 5.29 -13.58 -15.25
N ALA A 49 5.62 -12.30 -15.09
CA ALA A 49 4.64 -11.23 -14.94
C ALA A 49 3.75 -11.09 -16.20
N PHE A 50 4.35 -11.09 -17.39
CA PHE A 50 3.64 -11.02 -18.67
C PHE A 50 2.70 -12.22 -18.86
N ALA A 51 3.15 -13.43 -18.52
CA ALA A 51 2.32 -14.63 -18.52
C ALA A 51 1.18 -14.54 -17.50
N ALA A 52 1.46 -14.08 -16.29
CA ALA A 52 0.45 -13.94 -15.23
C ALA A 52 -0.62 -12.90 -15.59
N ALA A 53 -0.24 -11.78 -16.18
CA ALA A 53 -1.15 -10.75 -16.67
C ALA A 53 -2.07 -11.31 -17.77
N ALA A 54 -1.49 -11.95 -18.79
CA ALA A 54 -2.25 -12.60 -19.85
C ALA A 54 -3.25 -13.64 -19.32
N ASN A 55 -2.80 -14.54 -18.45
CA ASN A 55 -3.65 -15.56 -17.82
C ASN A 55 -4.75 -14.98 -16.91
N THR A 56 -4.54 -13.78 -16.38
CA THR A 56 -5.56 -13.11 -15.56
C THR A 56 -6.63 -12.50 -16.46
N LEU A 57 -6.23 -11.82 -17.54
CA LEU A 57 -7.13 -11.23 -18.52
C LEU A 57 -7.97 -12.26 -19.27
N ALA A 58 -7.40 -13.41 -19.61
CA ALA A 58 -8.14 -14.52 -20.22
C ALA A 58 -9.21 -15.12 -19.29
N ARG A 59 -9.04 -15.02 -17.97
CA ARG A 59 -9.98 -15.58 -16.98
C ARG A 59 -11.08 -14.60 -16.54
N SER A 60 -10.86 -13.30 -16.71
CA SER A 60 -11.79 -12.26 -16.24
C SER A 60 -12.83 -11.87 -17.29
N ASP A 61 -13.02 -12.68 -18.35
CA ASP A 61 -13.81 -12.38 -19.55
C ASP A 61 -13.47 -11.02 -20.22
N GLY A 62 -12.34 -10.41 -19.84
CA GLY A 62 -11.96 -9.06 -20.25
C GLY A 62 -11.18 -9.01 -21.56
N LEU A 63 -10.58 -10.14 -21.96
CA LEU A 63 -9.82 -10.23 -23.19
C LEU A 63 -9.78 -11.68 -23.72
N PRO A 64 -10.44 -11.99 -24.85
CA PRO A 64 -10.36 -13.32 -25.43
C PRO A 64 -9.00 -13.47 -26.12
N ILE A 65 -8.08 -14.06 -25.37
CA ILE A 65 -6.77 -14.47 -25.85
C ILE A 65 -6.98 -15.65 -26.79
N THR A 66 -6.62 -15.47 -28.06
CA THR A 66 -6.77 -16.50 -29.10
C THR A 66 -5.52 -17.36 -29.26
N GLY A 67 -4.38 -16.89 -28.75
CA GLY A 67 -3.14 -17.65 -28.70
C GLY A 67 -2.09 -16.94 -27.83
N ALA A 68 -1.19 -17.71 -27.23
CA ALA A 68 -0.05 -17.16 -26.49
C ALA A 68 1.12 -18.14 -26.48
N ASN A 69 2.33 -17.61 -26.35
CA ASN A 69 3.52 -18.39 -26.01
C ASN A 69 4.36 -17.59 -25.02
N HIS A 70 4.46 -18.07 -23.79
CA HIS A 70 5.22 -17.40 -22.72
C HIS A 70 6.62 -17.96 -22.51
N THR A 71 6.90 -19.16 -23.03
CA THR A 71 8.14 -19.90 -22.79
C THR A 71 9.14 -19.79 -23.95
N GLY A 72 8.67 -19.36 -25.13
CA GLY A 72 9.52 -19.13 -26.29
C GLY A 72 10.55 -18.00 -26.08
N PRO A 73 11.58 -17.91 -26.94
CA PRO A 73 12.62 -16.89 -26.84
C PRO A 73 12.04 -15.45 -26.90
N VAL A 74 10.92 -15.28 -27.60
CA VAL A 74 10.16 -14.02 -27.66
C VAL A 74 8.75 -14.29 -27.15
N PRO A 75 8.41 -13.96 -25.89
CA PRO A 75 7.07 -14.16 -25.36
C PRO A 75 6.04 -13.28 -26.07
N TRP A 76 4.85 -13.83 -26.33
CA TRP A 76 3.79 -13.10 -27.01
C TRP A 76 2.38 -13.57 -26.63
N VAL A 77 1.40 -12.70 -26.86
CA VAL A 77 -0.03 -12.91 -26.66
C VAL A 77 -0.79 -12.30 -27.84
N ALA A 78 -1.74 -13.05 -28.42
CA ALA A 78 -2.59 -12.62 -29.51
C ALA A 78 -4.06 -12.54 -29.07
N CYS A 79 -4.76 -11.51 -29.53
CA CYS A 79 -6.18 -11.25 -29.25
C CYS A 79 -6.88 -10.87 -30.56
N ALA A 80 -8.17 -11.19 -30.68
CA ALA A 80 -8.97 -10.76 -31.83
C ALA A 80 -9.00 -9.22 -31.93
N ALA A 81 -8.89 -8.68 -33.15
CA ALA A 81 -8.79 -7.22 -33.34
C ALA A 81 -10.11 -6.46 -33.11
N GLU A 82 -11.25 -7.17 -33.04
CA GLU A 82 -12.59 -6.54 -32.99
C GLU A 82 -12.94 -5.92 -31.63
N GLN A 83 -12.08 -6.07 -30.61
CA GLN A 83 -12.39 -5.68 -29.24
C GLN A 83 -11.37 -4.69 -28.67
N GLY A 84 -11.73 -3.40 -28.73
CA GLY A 84 -11.06 -2.33 -28.01
C GLY A 84 -9.54 -2.29 -28.20
N ALA A 85 -8.80 -2.07 -27.10
CA ALA A 85 -7.34 -2.00 -27.14
C ALA A 85 -6.65 -3.37 -27.37
N GLY A 86 -7.40 -4.49 -27.42
CA GLY A 86 -6.88 -5.81 -27.76
C GLY A 86 -5.71 -6.24 -26.85
N ALA A 87 -4.67 -6.81 -27.45
CA ALA A 87 -3.48 -7.30 -26.74
C ALA A 87 -2.71 -6.22 -25.96
N ALA A 88 -2.97 -4.92 -26.21
CA ALA A 88 -2.38 -3.83 -25.43
C ALA A 88 -2.73 -3.92 -23.93
N HIS A 89 -3.88 -4.50 -23.58
CA HIS A 89 -4.29 -4.69 -22.19
C HIS A 89 -3.29 -5.50 -21.36
N VAL A 90 -2.51 -6.38 -21.99
CA VAL A 90 -1.48 -7.15 -21.27
C VAL A 90 -0.41 -6.22 -20.68
N PHE A 91 0.07 -5.25 -21.47
CA PHE A 91 1.05 -4.27 -20.97
C PHE A 91 0.43 -3.24 -20.02
N LEU A 92 -0.82 -2.83 -20.26
CA LEU A 92 -1.54 -1.94 -19.35
C LEU A 92 -1.76 -2.60 -17.97
N ALA A 93 -2.07 -3.90 -17.93
CA ALA A 93 -2.21 -4.67 -16.70
C ALA A 93 -0.87 -4.82 -15.94
N LEU A 94 0.27 -4.69 -16.63
CA LEU A 94 1.60 -4.60 -16.04
C LEU A 94 2.00 -3.16 -15.63
N GLY A 95 1.05 -2.22 -15.70
CA GLY A 95 1.27 -0.81 -15.39
C GLY A 95 2.14 -0.07 -16.39
N GLN A 96 2.34 -0.61 -17.59
CA GLN A 96 3.16 0.02 -18.61
C GLN A 96 2.39 1.13 -19.34
N ARG A 97 3.09 2.24 -19.62
CA ARG A 97 2.57 3.30 -20.48
C ARG A 97 2.91 2.99 -21.94
N LEU A 98 1.87 2.77 -22.74
CA LEU A 98 2.01 2.56 -24.17
C LEU A 98 2.04 3.90 -24.92
N VAL A 99 3.03 4.06 -25.79
CA VAL A 99 3.13 5.18 -26.74
C VAL A 99 2.61 4.70 -28.10
N PRO A 100 1.58 5.36 -28.68
CA PRO A 100 1.08 5.01 -30.01
C PRO A 100 2.17 5.09 -31.07
N ALA A 101 2.20 4.10 -31.96
CA ALA A 101 3.13 4.10 -33.08
C ALA A 101 2.70 5.15 -34.11
N GLY A 102 3.62 6.05 -34.47
CA GLY A 102 3.38 7.13 -35.44
C GLY A 102 3.12 8.49 -34.82
N GLU A 103 3.02 8.60 -33.49
CA GLU A 103 3.09 9.89 -32.81
C GLU A 103 4.58 10.30 -32.75
N PRO A 104 4.99 11.38 -33.43
CA PRO A 104 6.35 11.89 -33.29
C PRO A 104 6.59 12.17 -31.81
N PRO A 105 7.76 11.82 -31.23
CA PRO A 105 8.04 12.16 -29.85
C PRO A 105 7.78 13.65 -29.69
N ALA A 106 6.81 14.02 -28.85
CA ALA A 106 6.44 15.40 -28.63
C ALA A 106 7.73 16.16 -28.42
N ALA A 107 8.08 17.03 -29.37
CA ALA A 107 9.36 17.72 -29.34
C ALA A 107 9.38 18.45 -28.00
N GLY A 108 10.26 18.00 -27.09
CA GLY A 108 10.44 18.65 -25.81
C GLY A 108 10.66 20.15 -26.07
N PRO A 109 10.31 21.02 -25.11
CA PRO A 109 10.47 22.46 -25.28
C PRO A 109 11.88 22.72 -25.83
N ARG A 110 11.95 23.24 -27.07
CA ARG A 110 13.22 23.60 -27.69
C ARG A 110 13.84 24.64 -26.78
N VAL A 111 14.80 24.23 -25.96
CA VAL A 111 15.77 25.15 -25.38
C VAL A 111 16.47 25.76 -26.58
N GLY A 112 16.09 26.99 -26.92
CA GLY A 112 16.73 27.73 -28.00
C GLY A 112 18.24 27.75 -27.73
N PRO A 113 19.07 27.64 -28.78
CA PRO A 113 20.51 27.83 -28.60
C PRO A 113 20.75 29.18 -27.90
N PRO A 114 21.72 29.27 -26.98
CA PRO A 114 22.10 30.55 -26.38
C PRO A 114 22.34 31.57 -27.49
N GLY A 115 21.70 32.73 -27.39
CA GLY A 115 21.81 33.80 -28.36
C GLY A 115 23.27 34.10 -28.68
N GLU A 116 23.67 33.80 -29.91
CA GLU A 116 24.97 34.11 -30.48
C GLU A 116 25.07 35.65 -30.64
N PRO A 117 26.03 36.32 -30.00
CA PRO A 117 26.23 37.75 -30.18
C PRO A 117 26.74 38.08 -31.59
N ALA A 118 26.20 39.16 -32.16
CA ALA A 118 26.48 39.67 -33.49
C ALA A 118 27.99 39.91 -33.78
N PRO A 119 28.44 39.80 -35.05
CA PRO A 119 29.83 39.58 -35.40
C PRO A 119 30.69 40.85 -35.41
N ALA A 120 31.86 40.77 -34.78
CA ALA A 120 33.00 41.66 -35.03
C ALA A 120 33.94 41.03 -36.09
N ARG A 121 34.45 41.89 -36.98
CA ARG A 121 35.24 41.60 -38.20
C ARG A 121 36.64 41.01 -37.94
N ARG A 122 36.97 39.93 -38.70
CA ARG A 122 38.26 39.54 -39.40
C ARG A 122 39.62 39.59 -38.63
N PRO A 123 40.71 38.86 -39.04
CA PRO A 123 41.03 38.27 -40.35
C PRO A 123 41.55 36.80 -40.32
N ALA A 124 42.09 36.36 -41.47
CA ALA A 124 42.24 35.00 -41.98
C ALA A 124 43.48 34.17 -41.54
N ALA A 125 43.37 32.87 -41.89
CA ALA A 125 44.41 31.91 -42.31
C ALA A 125 45.01 30.92 -41.29
N ALA A 126 44.68 29.62 -41.44
CA ALA A 126 45.60 28.55 -41.90
C ALA A 126 45.01 27.13 -41.66
N THR A 127 45.03 26.29 -42.70
CA THR A 127 44.91 24.81 -42.71
C THR A 127 46.31 24.17 -42.69
N PRO A 128 46.51 22.82 -42.77
CA PRO A 128 45.88 21.64 -42.14
C PRO A 128 46.94 20.63 -41.58
N VAL A 129 46.57 19.59 -40.80
CA VAL A 129 47.33 18.30 -40.76
C VAL A 129 46.40 17.12 -40.44
N ALA A 130 46.55 16.05 -41.22
CA ALA A 130 45.88 14.75 -41.11
C ALA A 130 46.57 13.80 -40.12
N GLY A 131 45.80 12.93 -39.47
CA GLY A 131 46.33 11.82 -38.65
C GLY A 131 45.46 10.56 -38.78
N THR A 132 46.09 9.48 -39.26
CA THR A 132 45.60 8.09 -39.32
C THR A 132 45.78 7.38 -37.98
N PRO A 133 44.94 6.38 -37.64
CA PRO A 133 45.33 5.34 -36.68
C PRO A 133 45.43 3.94 -37.31
N VAL A 134 46.45 3.24 -36.83
CA VAL A 134 46.96 1.91 -37.16
C VAL A 134 46.13 0.82 -36.46
N ALA A 135 45.91 -0.29 -37.17
CA ALA A 135 45.31 -1.52 -36.63
C ALA A 135 46.33 -2.32 -35.80
N ALA A 136 45.89 -2.83 -34.65
CA ALA A 136 46.67 -3.77 -33.82
C ALA A 136 45.93 -5.11 -33.71
N ALA A 137 46.60 -6.16 -34.18
CA ALA A 137 46.25 -7.55 -34.01
C ALA A 137 47.03 -8.16 -32.84
N GLY A 138 46.48 -9.21 -32.21
CA GLY A 138 47.26 -10.10 -31.35
C GLY A 138 46.44 -10.79 -30.27
N ALA A 139 46.11 -12.06 -30.49
CA ALA A 139 45.70 -13.02 -29.46
C ALA A 139 46.79 -14.08 -29.29
N PRO A 140 46.95 -14.64 -28.08
CA PRO A 140 47.44 -16.02 -28.00
C PRO A 140 46.59 -16.91 -27.07
N ALA A 141 46.51 -18.18 -27.48
CA ALA A 141 46.02 -19.33 -26.71
C ALA A 141 46.95 -19.68 -25.54
N PRO A 142 46.49 -20.53 -24.60
CA PRO A 142 47.42 -21.39 -23.90
C PRO A 142 47.03 -22.87 -23.89
N ASP A 143 48.10 -23.67 -23.98
CA ASP A 143 48.20 -25.12 -23.89
C ASP A 143 47.86 -25.67 -22.50
N GLY A 144 47.37 -26.92 -22.50
CA GLY A 144 47.09 -27.71 -21.31
C GLY A 144 48.29 -28.53 -20.85
N HIS A 145 48.49 -28.58 -19.52
CA HIS A 145 49.28 -29.62 -18.88
C HIS A 145 48.52 -30.23 -17.70
N ARG A 146 48.62 -31.56 -17.63
CA ARG A 146 47.99 -32.51 -16.71
C ARG A 146 49.08 -32.99 -15.73
N VAL A 147 48.80 -33.01 -14.43
CA VAL A 147 49.61 -33.72 -13.42
C VAL A 147 48.69 -34.37 -12.39
N ASP A 148 49.08 -35.59 -12.01
CA ASP A 148 48.39 -36.60 -11.21
C ASP A 148 48.16 -36.23 -9.73
N GLY A 149 47.04 -36.71 -9.17
CA GLY A 149 46.70 -36.60 -7.75
C GLY A 149 46.89 -37.93 -7.01
N SER A 150 47.68 -37.90 -5.93
CA SER A 150 47.88 -39.01 -4.98
C SER A 150 46.99 -38.83 -3.73
N ALA A 151 46.54 -39.97 -3.19
CA ALA A 151 45.60 -40.12 -2.09
C ALA A 151 46.21 -39.89 -0.68
N GLY A 152 45.38 -39.48 0.29
CA GLY A 152 45.71 -39.43 1.73
C GLY A 152 44.53 -38.94 2.60
N PRO A 153 44.46 -39.28 3.90
CA PRO A 153 43.27 -39.95 4.47
C PRO A 153 42.41 -39.15 5.48
N ALA A 154 41.33 -39.83 5.89
CA ALA A 154 40.18 -39.41 6.69
C ALA A 154 40.46 -38.82 8.09
N ARG A 155 39.53 -37.97 8.56
CA ARG A 155 39.38 -37.59 9.97
C ARG A 155 37.91 -37.65 10.42
N PRO A 156 37.63 -38.02 11.68
CA PRO A 156 36.30 -38.36 12.19
C PRO A 156 35.53 -37.14 12.73
N GLY A 157 34.20 -37.21 12.66
CA GLY A 157 33.28 -36.13 13.02
C GLY A 157 32.94 -36.03 14.52
N PRO A 158 32.25 -34.94 14.94
CA PRO A 158 31.74 -34.79 16.30
C PRO A 158 30.22 -35.02 16.41
N THR A 159 29.86 -35.66 17.52
CA THR A 159 28.53 -35.96 18.06
C THR A 159 27.70 -34.73 18.47
N PRO A 160 26.35 -34.80 18.44
CA PRO A 160 25.47 -33.73 18.92
C PRO A 160 25.10 -33.88 20.42
N PRO A 161 24.89 -32.76 21.15
CA PRO A 161 24.46 -32.78 22.56
C PRO A 161 22.93 -32.87 22.71
N GLY A 162 22.52 -33.55 23.78
CA GLY A 162 21.15 -33.98 24.08
C GLY A 162 20.19 -32.90 24.60
N ALA A 163 18.91 -33.25 24.51
CA ALA A 163 17.76 -32.47 24.93
C ALA A 163 17.42 -32.65 26.43
N PRO A 164 16.90 -31.62 27.12
CA PRO A 164 16.36 -31.76 28.47
C PRO A 164 14.86 -32.11 28.47
N THR A 165 14.49 -32.97 29.42
CA THR A 165 13.13 -33.42 29.78
C THR A 165 12.33 -32.35 30.54
N PRO A 166 10.99 -32.29 30.41
CA PRO A 166 10.14 -31.40 31.19
C PRO A 166 9.66 -32.03 32.51
N SER A 167 9.74 -31.25 33.58
CA SER A 167 9.19 -31.52 34.91
C SER A 167 7.73 -31.08 35.01
N THR A 168 6.86 -32.01 35.41
CA THR A 168 5.42 -31.85 35.67
C THR A 168 5.20 -31.25 37.07
N GLY A 169 4.44 -30.15 37.16
CA GLY A 169 4.00 -29.56 38.41
C GLY A 169 2.49 -29.35 38.41
N THR A 170 1.81 -30.07 39.31
CA THR A 170 0.37 -30.03 39.59
C THR A 170 0.03 -28.87 40.52
N VAL A 171 -1.03 -28.11 40.22
CA VAL A 171 -1.64 -27.13 41.15
C VAL A 171 -3.15 -27.39 41.24
N ALA A 172 -3.64 -27.51 42.47
CA ALA A 172 -5.04 -27.68 42.85
C ALA A 172 -5.74 -26.32 43.10
N PRO A 173 -7.09 -26.24 43.12
CA PRO A 173 -7.83 -24.99 43.09
C PRO A 173 -8.37 -24.54 44.46
N ALA A 174 -8.40 -23.23 44.70
CA ALA A 174 -9.21 -22.52 45.70
C ALA A 174 -9.25 -21.04 45.27
N GLY A 175 -10.31 -20.24 45.38
CA GLY A 175 -11.66 -20.41 45.89
C GLY A 175 -12.45 -19.13 45.55
N THR A 176 -13.77 -19.24 45.64
CA THR A 176 -14.78 -18.21 45.36
C THR A 176 -14.76 -17.09 46.41
N VAL A 177 -14.86 -15.83 45.99
CA VAL A 177 -15.26 -14.72 46.89
C VAL A 177 -16.31 -13.87 46.16
N ALA A 178 -17.50 -13.83 46.74
CA ALA A 178 -18.57 -12.90 46.42
C ALA A 178 -18.33 -11.58 47.17
N SER A 179 -18.64 -10.44 46.55
CA SER A 179 -18.79 -9.18 47.28
C SER A 179 -19.98 -8.40 46.72
N THR A 180 -21.07 -8.45 47.49
CA THR A 180 -22.20 -7.53 47.48
C THR A 180 -21.85 -6.25 48.24
N GLY A 181 -22.26 -5.09 47.74
CA GLY A 181 -22.16 -3.83 48.48
C GLY A 181 -22.76 -2.64 47.74
N THR A 182 -24.07 -2.46 47.88
CA THR A 182 -24.84 -1.26 47.55
C THR A 182 -24.78 -0.28 48.72
N VAL A 183 -24.41 0.99 48.52
CA VAL A 183 -24.95 2.14 49.30
C VAL A 183 -24.89 3.41 48.43
N ALA A 184 -26.04 4.09 48.35
CA ALA A 184 -26.23 5.41 47.77
C ALA A 184 -25.87 6.52 48.77
N SER A 185 -25.50 7.73 48.30
CA SER A 185 -26.07 9.00 48.77
C SER A 185 -25.42 10.23 48.12
N THR A 186 -26.26 10.97 47.40
CA THR A 186 -26.46 12.44 47.45
C THR A 186 -25.38 13.34 48.05
N GLY A 187 -24.99 14.38 47.30
CA GLY A 187 -24.30 15.55 47.82
C GLY A 187 -24.13 16.66 46.76
N THR A 188 -25.16 17.46 46.56
CA THR A 188 -25.09 18.75 45.85
C THR A 188 -24.42 19.79 46.75
N VAL A 189 -23.36 20.47 46.29
CA VAL A 189 -22.96 21.78 46.81
C VAL A 189 -22.47 22.66 45.65
N ALA A 190 -23.16 23.78 45.45
CA ALA A 190 -22.71 24.89 44.64
C ALA A 190 -21.70 25.73 45.43
N SER A 191 -20.64 26.23 44.77
CA SER A 191 -19.92 27.41 45.25
C SER A 191 -19.44 28.24 44.07
N THR A 192 -20.13 29.35 43.88
CA THR A 192 -19.65 30.59 43.27
C THR A 192 -18.40 31.11 44.00
N GLY A 193 -17.49 31.79 43.27
CA GLY A 193 -16.37 32.48 43.88
C GLY A 193 -15.38 33.08 42.88
N SER A 194 -15.75 34.21 42.28
CA SER A 194 -14.85 35.15 41.61
C SER A 194 -13.78 35.71 42.56
N GLY A 195 -12.58 36.06 42.07
CA GLY A 195 -11.68 36.93 42.82
C GLY A 195 -10.22 36.99 42.37
N ALA A 196 -9.94 37.93 41.46
CA ALA A 196 -8.80 38.85 41.43
C ALA A 196 -7.35 38.38 41.73
N SER A 197 -6.53 38.50 40.68
CA SER A 197 -5.37 39.38 40.59
C SER A 197 -4.59 39.74 41.86
N VAL A 198 -3.33 39.29 41.94
CA VAL A 198 -2.25 40.00 42.63
C VAL A 198 -1.02 40.06 41.73
N ALA A 199 -0.53 41.28 41.56
CA ALA A 199 0.64 41.65 40.80
C ALA A 199 1.93 41.46 41.63
N GLY A 200 3.02 41.19 40.90
CA GLY A 200 4.30 41.87 41.10
C GLY A 200 5.22 41.39 42.23
N SER A 201 6.35 40.81 41.84
CA SER A 201 7.65 41.18 42.42
C SER A 201 8.79 40.87 41.46
N ALA A 202 9.52 41.94 41.16
CA ALA A 202 10.74 41.98 40.37
C ALA A 202 11.95 41.58 41.21
N VAL A 203 12.96 40.97 40.57
CA VAL A 203 14.29 40.66 41.12
C VAL A 203 15.33 41.02 40.04
N PRO A 204 16.52 41.56 40.42
CA PRO A 204 17.30 42.53 39.64
C PRO A 204 18.35 41.91 38.69
N PRO A 205 19.01 42.71 37.82
CA PRO A 205 20.01 42.23 36.88
C PRO A 205 21.42 42.22 37.51
N GLY A 206 22.22 41.21 37.21
CA GLY A 206 23.60 41.17 37.66
C GLY A 206 24.47 40.10 37.00
N ALA A 207 25.60 40.56 36.47
CA ALA A 207 26.84 39.86 36.14
C ALA A 207 26.92 39.06 34.82
N ALA A 208 27.54 39.71 33.84
CA ALA A 208 28.27 39.07 32.75
C ALA A 208 29.58 38.44 33.26
N PRO A 209 30.04 37.33 32.66
CA PRO A 209 31.46 36.98 32.65
C PRO A 209 32.06 37.02 31.23
N HIS A 210 33.34 37.36 31.23
CA HIS A 210 34.27 37.55 30.11
C HIS A 210 34.46 36.34 29.18
N PRO A 211 34.94 36.58 27.94
CA PRO A 211 35.20 35.55 26.95
C PRO A 211 36.52 34.81 27.24
N THR A 212 36.48 33.49 27.30
CA THR A 212 37.67 32.63 27.27
C THR A 212 38.00 32.23 25.84
N ALA A 213 39.30 32.31 25.53
CA ALA A 213 39.93 32.06 24.24
C ALA A 213 39.74 30.62 23.72
N PRO A 214 39.87 30.37 22.41
CA PRO A 214 39.61 29.07 21.80
C PRO A 214 40.74 28.08 22.10
N THR A 215 40.38 26.93 22.66
CA THR A 215 41.22 25.75 22.76
C THR A 215 41.43 25.11 21.39
N HIS A 216 42.71 24.81 21.09
CA HIS A 216 43.20 24.07 19.93
C HIS A 216 42.43 22.76 19.65
N PRO A 217 42.27 22.37 18.37
CA PRO A 217 41.84 21.02 18.02
C PRO A 217 42.98 20.01 18.24
N PRO A 218 42.70 18.79 18.71
CA PRO A 218 43.72 17.75 18.81
C PRO A 218 44.11 17.26 17.41
N ALA A 219 45.42 17.06 17.23
CA ALA A 219 46.02 16.48 16.05
C ALA A 219 45.48 15.07 15.77
N PRO A 220 45.31 14.67 14.50
CA PRO A 220 44.95 13.30 14.16
C PRO A 220 46.15 12.39 14.42
N HIS A 221 45.97 11.38 15.27
CA HIS A 221 46.89 10.27 15.39
C HIS A 221 46.95 9.50 14.07
N GLN A 222 48.11 9.51 13.42
CA GLN A 222 48.45 8.59 12.34
C GLN A 222 48.53 7.17 12.90
N ALA A 223 47.53 6.35 12.63
CA ALA A 223 47.64 4.91 12.75
C ALA A 223 48.33 4.37 11.49
N THR A 224 49.45 3.68 11.70
CA THR A 224 50.20 2.94 10.69
C THR A 224 49.34 1.78 10.15
N PRO A 225 49.14 1.64 8.83
CA PRO A 225 48.46 0.46 8.30
C PRO A 225 49.45 -0.72 8.28
N ALA A 226 49.17 -1.74 9.08
CA ALA A 226 49.78 -3.04 8.92
C ALA A 226 49.37 -3.63 7.56
N GLN A 227 50.36 -4.03 6.77
CA GLN A 227 50.19 -4.77 5.53
C GLN A 227 49.51 -6.13 5.81
N GLY A 228 48.22 -6.23 5.49
CA GLY A 228 47.52 -7.51 5.28
C GLY A 228 47.26 -7.68 3.79
N GLY A 229 47.90 -8.68 3.17
CA GLY A 229 47.77 -8.97 1.75
C GLY A 229 46.37 -9.46 1.34
N PRO A 230 45.97 -9.30 0.07
CA PRO A 230 44.66 -9.71 -0.41
C PRO A 230 44.60 -11.23 -0.58
N GLN A 231 43.74 -11.90 0.19
CA GLN A 231 43.26 -13.23 -0.17
C GLN A 231 42.21 -13.09 -1.29
N GLN A 232 42.59 -13.52 -2.50
CA GLN A 232 41.68 -13.71 -3.62
C GLN A 232 40.69 -14.84 -3.29
N GLY A 233 39.42 -14.48 -3.10
CA GLY A 233 38.31 -15.43 -3.11
C GLY A 233 37.98 -15.83 -4.54
N GLY A 234 38.33 -17.06 -4.92
CA GLY A 234 37.95 -17.66 -6.20
C GLY A 234 36.47 -18.10 -6.23
N PRO A 235 35.84 -18.18 -7.42
CA PRO A 235 34.44 -18.56 -7.56
C PRO A 235 34.26 -20.08 -7.38
N HIS A 236 33.42 -20.49 -6.44
CA HIS A 236 32.95 -21.87 -6.34
C HIS A 236 31.95 -22.17 -7.46
N ARG A 237 32.37 -23.00 -8.41
CA ARG A 237 31.52 -23.59 -9.45
C ARG A 237 30.81 -24.81 -8.86
N ALA A 238 29.49 -24.72 -8.68
CA ALA A 238 28.66 -25.86 -8.29
C ALA A 238 28.63 -26.89 -9.44
N ALA A 239 29.07 -28.11 -9.16
CA ALA A 239 28.94 -29.25 -10.06
C ALA A 239 27.52 -29.84 -9.95
N PRO A 240 26.93 -30.33 -11.06
CA PRO A 240 25.63 -31.00 -11.03
C PRO A 240 25.75 -32.38 -10.34
N PRO A 241 24.72 -32.83 -9.59
CA PRO A 241 24.72 -34.15 -8.98
C PRO A 241 24.66 -35.24 -10.05
N GLN A 242 25.53 -36.25 -9.91
CA GLN A 242 25.47 -37.47 -10.71
C GLN A 242 24.28 -38.33 -10.26
N ALA A 243 23.45 -38.72 -11.24
CA ALA A 243 22.39 -39.69 -11.07
C ALA A 243 22.99 -41.09 -10.93
N VAL A 244 22.88 -41.67 -9.74
CA VAL A 244 23.13 -43.10 -9.51
C VAL A 244 21.87 -43.85 -9.91
N THR A 245 21.96 -44.67 -10.96
CA THR A 245 20.90 -45.58 -11.39
C THR A 245 20.95 -46.85 -10.53
N HIS A 246 19.96 -47.02 -9.66
CA HIS A 246 19.65 -48.32 -9.06
C HIS A 246 18.62 -49.06 -9.93
N PRO A 247 18.80 -50.36 -10.24
CA PRO A 247 17.79 -51.13 -10.95
C PRO A 247 16.61 -51.45 -10.01
N ALA A 248 15.42 -50.96 -10.36
CA ALA A 248 14.18 -51.31 -9.68
C ALA A 248 13.73 -52.72 -10.08
N ALA A 249 13.64 -53.61 -9.08
CA ALA A 249 13.00 -54.90 -9.21
C ALA A 249 11.48 -54.73 -9.40
N ALA A 250 10.92 -55.43 -10.38
CA ALA A 250 9.48 -55.45 -10.67
C ALA A 250 8.72 -56.20 -9.56
N PRO A 251 7.61 -55.65 -9.03
CA PRO A 251 6.70 -56.44 -8.20
C PRO A 251 5.78 -57.28 -9.10
N GLN A 252 5.83 -58.60 -8.89
CA GLN A 252 4.86 -59.54 -9.44
C GLN A 252 3.45 -59.23 -8.90
N VAL A 253 2.51 -59.01 -9.80
CA VAL A 253 1.08 -58.94 -9.51
C VAL A 253 0.50 -60.35 -9.58
N GLY A 254 0.14 -60.91 -8.43
CA GLY A 254 -0.68 -62.13 -8.34
C GLY A 254 -2.17 -61.81 -8.52
N PRO A 255 -2.98 -62.73 -9.08
CA PRO A 255 -4.40 -62.47 -9.32
C PRO A 255 -5.20 -62.69 -8.02
N HIS A 256 -5.77 -61.62 -7.48
CA HIS A 256 -6.77 -61.75 -6.41
C HIS A 256 -8.14 -62.06 -6.98
N GLN A 257 -8.69 -63.19 -6.50
CA GLN A 257 -10.05 -63.67 -6.73
C GLN A 257 -11.09 -62.61 -6.35
N MET A 258 -12.04 -62.38 -7.27
CA MET A 258 -13.27 -61.64 -6.98
C MET A 258 -14.21 -62.51 -6.14
N ALA A 259 -14.27 -62.25 -4.83
CA ALA A 259 -15.36 -62.68 -3.98
C ALA A 259 -16.55 -61.74 -4.19
N ARG A 260 -17.62 -62.27 -4.80
CA ARG A 260 -18.93 -61.61 -4.94
C ARG A 260 -19.51 -61.35 -3.56
N GLN A 261 -19.59 -60.08 -3.13
CA GLN A 261 -20.51 -59.69 -2.06
C GLN A 261 -21.86 -59.32 -2.68
N GLN A 262 -22.84 -60.19 -2.43
CA GLN A 262 -24.26 -59.96 -2.64
C GLN A 262 -24.72 -58.79 -1.76
N VAL A 263 -25.24 -57.74 -2.39
CA VAL A 263 -25.95 -56.64 -1.73
C VAL A 263 -27.36 -57.12 -1.39
N GLY A 264 -27.64 -57.28 -0.09
CA GLY A 264 -28.99 -57.49 0.43
C GLY A 264 -29.77 -56.17 0.55
N PRO A 265 -31.10 -56.18 0.43
CA PRO A 265 -31.91 -54.97 0.51
C PRO A 265 -31.96 -54.44 1.95
N HIS A 266 -31.58 -53.17 2.13
CA HIS A 266 -31.68 -52.48 3.42
C HIS A 266 -33.14 -52.22 3.78
N GLN A 267 -33.55 -52.83 4.89
CA GLN A 267 -34.81 -52.63 5.58
C GLN A 267 -34.76 -51.27 6.30
N ALA A 268 -35.70 -50.37 5.99
CA ALA A 268 -35.81 -49.07 6.64
C ALA A 268 -36.27 -49.23 8.09
N VAL A 269 -35.41 -48.84 9.03
CA VAL A 269 -35.75 -48.73 10.46
C VAL A 269 -36.21 -47.28 10.71
N PRO A 270 -37.43 -47.04 11.25
CA PRO A 270 -37.87 -45.69 11.59
C PRO A 270 -37.10 -45.17 12.82
N ALA A 271 -36.70 -43.91 12.76
CA ALA A 271 -36.02 -43.21 13.85
C ALA A 271 -36.91 -43.09 15.11
N PRO A 272 -36.34 -43.18 16.32
CA PRO A 272 -37.09 -42.98 17.55
C PRO A 272 -37.52 -41.51 17.71
N VAL A 273 -38.83 -41.32 17.88
CA VAL A 273 -39.46 -40.04 18.22
C VAL A 273 -39.04 -39.64 19.64
N VAL A 274 -38.35 -38.51 19.76
CA VAL A 274 -38.04 -37.87 21.04
C VAL A 274 -39.30 -37.12 21.51
N PRO A 275 -39.84 -37.38 22.72
CA PRO A 275 -40.97 -36.62 23.23
C PRO A 275 -40.54 -35.19 23.56
N GLN A 276 -41.15 -34.21 22.87
CA GLN A 276 -41.04 -32.79 23.21
C GLN A 276 -41.63 -32.57 24.61
N ARG A 277 -40.78 -32.10 25.52
CA ARG A 277 -41.16 -31.68 26.87
C ARG A 277 -41.88 -30.35 26.77
N ALA A 278 -43.16 -30.33 27.13
CA ALA A 278 -43.99 -29.14 27.22
C ALA A 278 -43.36 -28.11 28.18
N GLY A 279 -43.06 -26.92 27.66
CA GLY A 279 -42.70 -25.77 28.48
C GLY A 279 -43.92 -25.20 29.23
N PRO A 280 -43.72 -24.50 30.36
CA PRO A 280 -44.80 -23.95 31.15
C PRO A 280 -45.58 -22.84 30.39
N PRO A 281 -46.88 -22.68 30.69
CA PRO A 281 -47.73 -21.71 30.00
C PRO A 281 -47.29 -20.27 30.28
N TYR A 282 -47.12 -19.49 29.20
CA TYR A 282 -46.97 -18.05 29.27
C TYR A 282 -48.27 -17.42 29.82
N PRO A 283 -48.19 -16.46 30.77
CA PRO A 283 -49.37 -15.69 31.17
C PRO A 283 -49.85 -14.81 30.01
N PRO A 284 -51.17 -14.58 29.88
CA PRO A 284 -51.73 -13.77 28.80
C PRO A 284 -51.30 -12.31 28.92
N THR A 285 -50.79 -11.77 27.81
CA THR A 285 -50.51 -10.36 27.60
C THR A 285 -51.78 -9.53 27.84
N PRO A 286 -51.77 -8.51 28.71
CA PRO A 286 -52.92 -7.65 28.91
C PRO A 286 -53.18 -6.82 27.63
N LEU A 287 -54.43 -6.87 27.18
CA LEU A 287 -54.99 -6.02 26.12
C LEU A 287 -54.67 -4.55 26.42
N ALA A 288 -53.99 -3.91 25.48
CA ALA A 288 -53.73 -2.48 25.50
C ALA A 288 -55.05 -1.71 25.50
N ALA A 289 -55.23 -0.87 26.51
CA ALA A 289 -56.32 0.10 26.57
C ALA A 289 -56.22 1.12 25.42
N PRO A 290 -57.36 1.64 24.92
CA PRO A 290 -57.37 2.66 23.87
C PRO A 290 -56.72 3.96 24.38
N PHE A 291 -55.71 4.43 23.66
CA PHE A 291 -55.10 5.74 23.86
C PHE A 291 -56.13 6.87 23.63
N PRO A 292 -56.18 7.90 24.48
CA PRO A 292 -56.96 9.11 24.19
C PRO A 292 -56.33 9.89 23.01
N PRO A 293 -57.14 10.57 22.18
CA PRO A 293 -56.64 11.37 21.07
C PRO A 293 -55.79 12.54 21.56
N ALA A 294 -54.60 12.68 20.99
CA ALA A 294 -53.71 13.81 21.24
C ALA A 294 -54.34 15.13 20.75
N PRO A 295 -54.20 16.25 21.49
CA PRO A 295 -54.67 17.55 21.06
C PRO A 295 -53.83 18.06 19.87
N PHE A 296 -54.53 18.46 18.81
CA PHE A 296 -53.95 19.11 17.63
C PHE A 296 -53.19 20.39 18.01
N PRO A 297 -51.99 20.65 17.46
CA PRO A 297 -51.34 21.93 17.62
C PRO A 297 -52.09 23.03 16.84
N PRO A 298 -52.13 24.27 17.35
CA PRO A 298 -52.79 25.38 16.67
C PRO A 298 -52.07 25.76 15.38
N VAL A 299 -52.86 25.94 14.32
CA VAL A 299 -52.44 26.50 13.03
C VAL A 299 -52.04 27.97 13.26
N ALA A 300 -50.73 28.23 13.27
CA ALA A 300 -50.19 29.58 13.27
C ALA A 300 -50.23 30.14 11.84
N GLY A 301 -50.96 31.25 11.66
CA GLY A 301 -51.08 31.97 10.40
C GLY A 301 -49.78 32.64 9.92
N PRO A 302 -49.79 33.21 8.70
CA PRO A 302 -48.59 33.71 8.04
C PRO A 302 -48.09 35.01 8.68
N ALA A 303 -46.93 34.94 9.32
CA ALA A 303 -46.21 36.11 9.79
C ALA A 303 -45.62 36.89 8.59
N ARG A 304 -46.29 37.99 8.24
CA ARG A 304 -45.71 39.07 7.44
C ARG A 304 -44.59 39.74 8.25
N GLY A 305 -43.41 39.86 7.65
CA GLY A 305 -42.45 40.91 8.03
C GLY A 305 -41.00 40.44 8.22
N ARG A 306 -40.20 40.51 7.14
CA ARG A 306 -38.74 40.76 7.24
C ARG A 306 -38.11 41.18 5.90
N GLY A 307 -38.69 42.21 5.27
CA GLY A 307 -38.19 42.81 4.02
C GLY A 307 -36.99 43.77 4.17
N ARG A 308 -36.07 43.57 5.13
CA ARG A 308 -34.90 44.47 5.32
C ARG A 308 -33.53 43.80 5.42
N ALA A 309 -33.45 42.46 5.51
CA ALA A 309 -32.16 41.76 5.62
C ALA A 309 -31.54 41.36 4.26
N VAL A 310 -32.37 41.12 3.23
CA VAL A 310 -31.87 40.70 1.91
C VAL A 310 -31.20 41.85 1.16
N MET A 311 -31.67 43.09 1.34
CA MET A 311 -31.10 44.28 0.69
C MET A 311 -29.70 44.63 1.22
N TRP A 312 -29.42 44.39 2.49
CA TRP A 312 -28.07 44.60 3.05
C TRP A 312 -27.04 43.61 2.51
N SER A 313 -27.46 42.38 2.22
CA SER A 313 -26.56 41.33 1.70
C SER A 313 -26.09 41.67 0.28
N VAL A 314 -26.97 42.21 -0.56
CA VAL A 314 -26.63 42.64 -1.92
C VAL A 314 -25.76 43.90 -1.92
N LEU A 315 -25.99 44.84 -1.00
CA LEU A 315 -25.16 46.05 -0.86
C LEU A 315 -23.72 45.71 -0.44
N VAL A 316 -23.54 44.79 0.51
CA VAL A 316 -22.21 44.34 0.97
C VAL A 316 -21.47 43.59 -0.13
N ALA A 317 -22.17 42.76 -0.91
CA ALA A 317 -21.57 42.07 -2.06
C ALA A 317 -21.12 43.06 -3.17
N LEU A 318 -21.92 44.09 -3.45
CA LEU A 318 -21.56 45.15 -4.41
C LEU A 318 -20.40 46.02 -3.91
N LEU A 319 -20.34 46.33 -2.61
CA LEU A 319 -19.23 47.10 -2.03
C LEU A 319 -17.92 46.30 -2.07
N ALA A 320 -17.97 44.99 -1.81
CA ALA A 320 -16.82 44.09 -1.92
C ALA A 320 -16.32 43.95 -3.36
N ALA A 321 -17.23 43.87 -4.34
CA ALA A 321 -16.87 43.84 -5.75
C ALA A 321 -16.24 45.17 -6.23
N ALA A 322 -16.76 46.31 -5.75
CA ALA A 322 -16.20 47.63 -6.08
C ALA A 322 -14.82 47.86 -5.46
N LEU A 323 -14.59 47.40 -4.22
CA LEU A 323 -13.28 47.47 -3.56
C LEU A 323 -12.25 46.51 -4.20
N GLY A 324 -12.69 45.34 -4.69
CA GLY A 324 -11.85 44.43 -5.46
C GLY A 324 -11.38 44.99 -6.81
N ALA A 325 -12.23 45.79 -7.48
CA ALA A 325 -11.89 46.43 -8.74
C ALA A 325 -10.98 47.66 -8.57
N ALA A 326 -11.09 48.39 -7.46
CA ALA A 326 -10.25 49.56 -7.18
C ALA A 326 -8.86 49.22 -6.58
N GLY A 327 -8.73 48.08 -5.90
CA GLY A 327 -7.45 47.63 -5.30
C GLY A 327 -6.42 47.08 -6.29
N GLY A 328 -6.83 46.78 -7.54
CA GLY A 328 -5.97 46.18 -8.56
C GLY A 328 -5.07 47.14 -9.35
N TYR A 329 -5.18 48.46 -9.15
CA TYR A 329 -4.51 49.46 -10.01
C TYR A 329 -3.36 50.25 -9.36
N LEU A 330 -2.93 49.90 -8.14
CA LEU A 330 -1.82 50.60 -7.44
C LEU A 330 -0.75 49.66 -6.86
N VAL A 331 -0.38 48.59 -7.57
CA VAL A 331 0.88 47.87 -7.34
C VAL A 331 1.56 47.57 -8.69
N ALA A 332 1.87 48.64 -9.44
CA ALA A 332 2.80 48.61 -10.56
C ALA A 332 3.80 49.75 -10.35
N GLY A 333 4.75 49.55 -9.44
CA GLY A 333 5.74 50.57 -9.13
C GLY A 333 6.81 50.07 -8.18
N ARG A 334 7.90 49.58 -8.76
CA ARG A 334 9.23 49.34 -8.17
C ARG A 334 9.37 48.11 -7.27
N THR A 335 10.01 47.09 -7.84
CA THR A 335 11.26 46.52 -7.30
C THR A 335 11.90 45.69 -8.40
N ALA A 336 13.04 46.17 -8.88
CA ALA A 336 13.98 45.38 -9.65
C ALA A 336 14.84 44.65 -8.61
N ASP A 337 14.68 43.33 -8.52
CA ASP A 337 15.71 42.37 -8.13
C ASP A 337 15.24 40.98 -8.60
N GLY A 338 16.12 40.30 -9.32
CA GLY A 338 15.79 39.17 -10.19
C GLY A 338 15.33 37.91 -9.43
N PRO A 339 14.41 37.12 -10.01
CA PRO A 339 14.08 35.82 -9.45
C PRO A 339 15.15 34.80 -9.85
N ALA A 340 15.74 34.16 -8.84
CA ALA A 340 16.37 32.86 -9.01
C ALA A 340 15.32 31.89 -9.57
N THR A 341 15.64 31.30 -10.71
CA THR A 341 14.86 30.24 -11.36
C THR A 341 14.84 29.01 -10.46
N VAL A 342 13.83 28.88 -9.59
CA VAL A 342 13.58 27.63 -8.89
C VAL A 342 12.98 26.66 -9.89
N ALA A 343 13.76 25.65 -10.28
CA ALA A 343 13.33 24.59 -11.19
C ALA A 343 12.04 23.95 -10.67
N ALA A 344 10.97 24.07 -11.46
CA ALA A 344 9.75 23.30 -11.26
C ALA A 344 10.11 21.82 -11.31
N THR A 345 10.09 21.16 -10.14
CA THR A 345 10.25 19.72 -10.04
C THR A 345 9.02 19.10 -10.71
N ALA A 346 9.23 18.37 -11.80
CA ALA A 346 8.17 17.70 -12.53
C ALA A 346 7.39 16.77 -11.58
N SER A 347 6.09 16.99 -11.47
CA SER A 347 5.18 16.14 -10.71
C SER A 347 5.23 14.72 -11.28
N ALA A 348 5.70 13.76 -10.48
CA ALA A 348 5.70 12.35 -10.83
C ALA A 348 4.29 11.90 -11.21
N THR A 349 4.13 11.32 -12.39
CA THR A 349 2.85 10.74 -12.84
C THR A 349 2.61 9.43 -12.06
N PRO A 350 1.46 9.24 -11.40
CA PRO A 350 1.23 8.06 -10.56
C PRO A 350 1.13 6.78 -11.39
N SER A 351 1.88 5.75 -11.02
CA SER A 351 1.84 4.40 -11.63
C SER A 351 0.46 3.75 -11.45
N ALA A 352 0.06 2.92 -12.43
CA ALA A 352 -1.28 2.36 -12.58
C ALA A 352 -1.74 1.37 -11.49
N ASP A 353 -0.93 1.11 -10.47
CA ASP A 353 -1.28 0.24 -9.34
C ASP A 353 -1.38 1.05 -8.04
N LEU A 354 -2.18 2.13 -8.07
CA LEU A 354 -2.40 3.05 -6.95
C LEU A 354 -2.94 2.37 -5.67
N GLY A 355 -3.27 1.07 -5.72
CA GLY A 355 -3.68 0.29 -4.56
C GLY A 355 -2.50 -0.28 -3.75
N LEU A 356 -1.34 -0.49 -4.38
CA LEU A 356 -0.15 -1.01 -3.70
C LEU A 356 0.88 0.12 -3.53
N PRO A 357 1.60 0.19 -2.41
CA PRO A 357 2.72 1.10 -2.31
C PRO A 357 3.71 0.80 -3.43
N SER A 358 4.05 1.82 -4.23
CA SER A 358 4.95 1.70 -5.39
C SER A 358 6.36 1.26 -5.01
N THR A 359 6.73 1.42 -3.74
CA THR A 359 7.98 0.94 -3.16
C THR A 359 7.68 -0.17 -2.16
N PRO A 360 8.33 -1.34 -2.24
CA PRO A 360 8.21 -2.38 -1.23
C PRO A 360 8.44 -1.81 0.19
N PRO A 361 7.70 -2.29 1.21
CA PRO A 361 7.91 -1.83 2.58
C PRO A 361 9.34 -2.16 3.02
N ARG A 362 9.97 -1.23 3.73
CA ARG A 362 11.33 -1.42 4.26
C ARG A 362 11.32 -2.45 5.38
N ARG A 363 10.27 -2.41 6.21
CA ARG A 363 10.09 -3.33 7.34
C ARG A 363 8.65 -3.80 7.39
N PRO A 364 8.29 -4.80 6.56
CA PRO A 364 6.95 -5.39 6.61
C PRO A 364 6.67 -5.97 8.00
N GLY A 365 5.39 -6.02 8.39
CA GLY A 365 5.00 -6.66 9.64
C GLY A 365 5.28 -8.17 9.62
N VAL A 366 5.56 -8.73 10.79
CA VAL A 366 5.91 -10.15 10.97
C VAL A 366 4.64 -11.00 10.91
N GLU A 367 4.70 -12.09 10.12
CA GLU A 367 3.64 -13.09 9.94
C GLU A 367 3.99 -14.40 10.67
N PRO A 368 3.00 -15.19 11.13
CA PRO A 368 1.56 -14.92 11.09
C PRO A 368 1.12 -13.94 12.20
N PRO A 369 -0.05 -13.29 12.10
CA PRO A 369 -0.55 -12.43 13.18
C PRO A 369 -0.80 -13.23 14.46
N VAL A 370 -0.42 -12.67 15.60
CA VAL A 370 -0.70 -13.24 16.93
C VAL A 370 -2.09 -12.81 17.40
N GLY A 371 -2.78 -13.64 18.17
CA GLY A 371 -4.03 -13.24 18.80
C GLY A 371 -3.79 -12.14 19.85
N GLY A 372 -4.65 -11.13 19.89
CA GLY A 372 -4.60 -10.08 20.92
C GLY A 372 -5.84 -9.20 21.02
N GLY A 373 -6.67 -9.15 19.97
CA GLY A 373 -7.84 -8.28 19.95
C GLY A 373 -7.48 -6.83 19.65
N TRP A 374 -8.51 -5.99 19.56
CA TRP A 374 -8.35 -4.54 19.68
C TRP A 374 -8.29 -4.19 21.16
N PRO A 375 -7.47 -3.21 21.61
CA PRO A 375 -7.37 -2.90 23.03
C PRO A 375 -8.75 -2.50 23.59
N ALA A 376 -9.20 -3.18 24.65
CA ALA A 376 -10.52 -2.92 25.25
C ALA A 376 -10.67 -1.49 25.79
N GLY A 377 -9.56 -0.87 26.18
CA GLY A 377 -9.48 0.53 26.61
C GLY A 377 -8.97 1.49 25.53
N ALA A 378 -9.04 1.11 24.25
CA ALA A 378 -8.66 2.03 23.18
C ALA A 378 -9.53 3.29 23.26
N PRO A 379 -8.93 4.49 23.19
CA PRO A 379 -9.68 5.72 23.33
C PRO A 379 -10.66 5.89 22.17
N THR A 380 -11.87 6.34 22.48
CA THR A 380 -12.89 6.74 21.51
C THR A 380 -13.19 8.23 21.66
N PHE A 381 -13.83 8.83 20.66
CA PHE A 381 -14.32 10.21 20.79
C PHE A 381 -15.45 10.25 21.81
N ALA A 382 -15.31 11.08 22.85
CA ALA A 382 -16.42 11.36 23.76
C ALA A 382 -17.50 12.18 23.04
N GLY A 383 -18.76 12.07 23.46
CA GLY A 383 -19.88 12.80 22.83
C GLY A 383 -19.75 14.33 22.89
N THR A 384 -18.94 14.86 23.79
CA THR A 384 -18.65 16.30 23.95
C THR A 384 -17.42 16.76 23.18
N GLU A 385 -16.63 15.84 22.60
CA GLU A 385 -15.42 16.21 21.85
C GLU A 385 -15.80 16.83 20.51
N PRO A 386 -15.17 17.96 20.12
CA PRO A 386 -15.45 18.63 18.86
C PRO A 386 -14.92 17.79 17.70
N THR A 387 -15.82 17.01 17.09
CA THR A 387 -15.53 16.12 15.97
C THR A 387 -16.31 16.53 14.73
N ARG A 388 -15.79 16.14 13.57
CA ARG A 388 -16.48 16.20 12.29
C ARG A 388 -16.57 14.80 11.71
N GLU A 389 -17.70 14.51 11.08
CA GLU A 389 -17.85 13.30 10.29
C GLU A 389 -17.24 13.51 8.90
N ILE A 390 -16.39 12.58 8.47
CA ILE A 390 -15.89 12.48 7.11
C ILE A 390 -16.81 11.53 6.36
N THR A 391 -17.49 12.08 5.36
CA THR A 391 -18.44 11.36 4.50
C THR A 391 -18.14 11.67 3.03
N GLY A 392 -18.70 10.88 2.11
CA GLY A 392 -18.66 11.18 0.68
C GLY A 392 -17.28 11.10 0.02
N LEU A 393 -16.32 10.39 0.64
CA LEU A 393 -15.04 10.10 0.02
C LEU A 393 -15.24 9.06 -1.10
N ALA A 394 -15.14 9.46 -2.36
CA ALA A 394 -15.34 8.54 -3.48
C ALA A 394 -14.36 7.33 -3.45
N GLY A 395 -14.94 6.13 -3.47
CA GLY A 395 -14.23 4.86 -3.29
C GLY A 395 -14.14 4.36 -1.84
N VAL A 396 -14.65 5.14 -0.89
CA VAL A 396 -14.83 4.78 0.52
C VAL A 396 -16.33 4.81 0.82
N ASP A 397 -16.89 3.65 1.12
CA ASP A 397 -18.32 3.38 1.29
C ASP A 397 -18.82 3.55 2.73
N PHE A 398 -17.96 4.06 3.61
CA PHE A 398 -18.26 4.28 5.03
C PHE A 398 -17.90 5.70 5.48
N SER A 399 -18.55 6.12 6.55
CA SER A 399 -18.31 7.40 7.20
C SER A 399 -17.59 7.19 8.52
N PHE A 400 -16.72 8.12 8.91
CA PHE A 400 -15.97 8.02 10.18
C PHE A 400 -15.73 9.40 10.79
N ARG A 401 -15.49 9.45 12.09
CA ARG A 401 -15.26 10.70 12.83
C ARG A 401 -13.78 11.03 12.93
N VAL A 402 -13.49 12.33 12.85
CA VAL A 402 -12.17 12.93 13.06
C VAL A 402 -12.28 14.20 13.90
N PRO A 403 -11.18 14.71 14.51
CA PRO A 403 -11.20 16.04 15.13
C PRO A 403 -11.54 17.16 14.14
N THR A 404 -12.17 18.24 14.59
CA THR A 404 -12.73 19.31 13.72
C THR A 404 -11.71 19.99 12.77
N GLY A 405 -10.42 19.93 13.08
CA GLY A 405 -9.36 20.46 12.22
C GLY A 405 -8.88 19.53 11.10
N TRP A 406 -9.23 18.25 11.15
CA TRP A 406 -8.74 17.25 10.20
C TRP A 406 -9.42 17.36 8.84
N SER A 407 -8.65 17.11 7.79
CA SER A 407 -9.14 16.96 6.43
C SER A 407 -8.60 15.68 5.79
N CYS A 408 -9.31 15.17 4.79
CA CYS A 408 -8.87 14.07 3.95
C CYS A 408 -8.79 14.57 2.50
N THR A 409 -7.60 14.58 1.94
CA THR A 409 -7.36 15.01 0.55
C THR A 409 -7.05 13.79 -0.30
N GLU A 410 -7.65 13.69 -1.48
CA GLU A 410 -7.39 12.61 -2.43
C GLU A 410 -5.92 12.66 -2.89
N ALA A 411 -5.19 11.57 -2.65
CA ALA A 411 -3.81 11.39 -3.09
C ALA A 411 -3.74 10.60 -4.41
N GLY A 412 -4.74 9.77 -4.70
CA GLY A 412 -4.90 9.09 -5.97
C GLY A 412 -6.11 8.14 -5.99
N ARG A 413 -6.62 7.86 -7.19
CA ARG A 413 -7.74 6.92 -7.39
C ARG A 413 -7.60 6.15 -8.69
N THR A 414 -8.03 4.89 -8.68
CA THR A 414 -8.26 4.04 -9.85
C THR A 414 -9.67 3.44 -9.79
N SER A 415 -10.03 2.62 -10.78
CA SER A 415 -11.29 1.87 -10.76
C SER A 415 -11.41 0.92 -9.57
N GLY A 416 -10.29 0.43 -9.03
CA GLY A 416 -10.27 -0.54 -7.93
C GLY A 416 -9.65 -0.02 -6.64
N SER A 417 -9.18 1.24 -6.57
CA SER A 417 -8.55 1.77 -5.35
C SER A 417 -8.78 3.26 -5.16
N ALA A 418 -8.84 3.69 -3.91
CA ALA A 418 -8.87 5.10 -3.52
C ALA A 418 -7.85 5.32 -2.38
N HIS A 419 -7.02 6.34 -2.53
CA HIS A 419 -6.01 6.74 -1.56
C HIS A 419 -6.25 8.18 -1.13
N TYR A 420 -6.39 8.38 0.17
CA TYR A 420 -6.55 9.66 0.82
C TYR A 420 -5.43 9.89 1.82
N ARG A 421 -4.99 11.14 1.93
CA ARG A 421 -4.18 11.62 3.04
C ARG A 421 -5.06 12.36 4.02
N CYS A 422 -5.24 11.79 5.20
CA CYS A 422 -6.09 12.30 6.26
C CYS A 422 -5.24 12.82 7.42
N GLY A 423 -5.46 14.04 7.88
CA GLY A 423 -4.71 14.57 9.02
C GLY A 423 -4.79 16.08 9.18
N VAL A 424 -3.89 16.60 10.03
CA VAL A 424 -3.60 18.03 10.17
C VAL A 424 -2.10 18.27 10.15
N PRO A 425 -1.63 19.42 9.63
CA PRO A 425 -0.26 19.85 9.86
C PRO A 425 0.00 20.04 11.37
N ALA A 426 1.13 19.55 11.85
CA ALA A 426 1.68 19.82 13.16
C ALA A 426 2.58 21.06 13.13
N ALA A 427 2.89 21.62 14.31
CA ALA A 427 3.74 22.80 14.44
C ALA A 427 5.18 22.58 13.95
N ASP A 428 5.66 21.34 13.97
CA ASP A 428 6.98 20.93 13.47
C ASP A 428 7.01 20.67 11.95
N GLY A 429 5.90 20.93 11.25
CA GLY A 429 5.75 20.65 9.83
C GLY A 429 5.45 19.18 9.51
N SER A 430 5.43 18.28 10.50
CA SER A 430 4.95 16.91 10.31
C SER A 430 3.41 16.88 10.18
N ILE A 431 2.84 15.73 9.84
CA ILE A 431 1.38 15.56 9.78
C ILE A 431 0.94 14.66 10.93
N ILE A 432 -0.03 15.11 11.72
CA ILE A 432 -0.78 14.25 12.64
C ILE A 432 -1.86 13.58 11.81
N GLY A 433 -1.72 12.28 11.56
CA GLY A 433 -2.54 11.54 10.61
C GLY A 433 -1.68 10.72 9.66
N GLY A 434 -2.12 10.53 8.42
CA GLY A 434 -1.45 9.68 7.45
C GLY A 434 -2.38 9.23 6.32
N ASP A 435 -2.20 7.99 5.87
CA ASP A 435 -2.84 7.46 4.68
C ASP A 435 -4.05 6.58 5.05
N LEU A 436 -5.14 6.77 4.30
CA LEU A 436 -6.31 5.90 4.24
C LEU A 436 -6.41 5.37 2.81
N VAL A 437 -6.27 4.07 2.63
CA VAL A 437 -6.34 3.40 1.32
C VAL A 437 -7.44 2.36 1.36
N VAL A 438 -8.40 2.46 0.45
CA VAL A 438 -9.37 1.41 0.19
C VAL A 438 -9.06 0.80 -1.16
N ARG A 439 -8.96 -0.53 -1.23
CA ARG A 439 -8.69 -1.25 -2.48
C ARG A 439 -9.57 -2.50 -2.62
N GLN A 440 -9.95 -2.81 -3.85
CA GLN A 440 -10.62 -4.04 -4.22
C GLN A 440 -9.59 -5.17 -4.36
N CYS A 441 -9.92 -6.33 -3.83
CA CYS A 441 -9.25 -7.58 -4.13
C CYS A 441 -9.69 -8.01 -5.54
N PRO A 442 -8.79 -8.19 -6.53
CA PRO A 442 -9.17 -8.52 -7.91
C PRO A 442 -9.98 -9.81 -8.12
N ARG A 443 -10.09 -10.65 -7.08
CA ARG A 443 -10.99 -11.80 -7.04
C ARG A 443 -11.74 -11.78 -5.72
N LEU A 444 -11.05 -12.20 -4.67
CA LEU A 444 -11.52 -12.30 -3.29
C LEU A 444 -10.31 -12.17 -2.37
N CYS A 445 -10.53 -11.65 -1.16
CA CYS A 445 -9.52 -11.55 -0.12
C CYS A 445 -9.42 -12.88 0.65
N THR A 446 -8.97 -13.94 -0.02
CA THR A 446 -8.66 -15.24 0.62
C THR A 446 -7.55 -15.10 1.67
N ASP A 447 -7.41 -16.06 2.59
CA ASP A 447 -6.36 -16.02 3.63
C ASP A 447 -4.95 -15.82 3.07
N GLU A 448 -4.60 -16.59 2.04
CA GLU A 448 -3.32 -16.46 1.34
C GLU A 448 -3.14 -15.04 0.77
N ARG A 449 -4.20 -14.50 0.15
CA ARG A 449 -4.17 -13.15 -0.42
C ARG A 449 -4.07 -12.08 0.65
N ARG A 450 -4.78 -12.24 1.78
CA ARG A 450 -4.69 -11.33 2.94
C ARG A 450 -3.28 -11.32 3.50
N THR A 451 -2.66 -12.48 3.67
CA THR A 451 -1.24 -12.58 4.07
C THR A 451 -0.30 -11.91 3.07
N ALA A 452 -0.50 -12.11 1.75
CA ALA A 452 0.31 -11.43 0.74
C ALA A 452 0.16 -9.91 0.80
N LEU A 453 -1.06 -9.41 0.97
CA LEU A 453 -1.37 -7.98 1.09
C LEU A 453 -0.79 -7.38 2.38
N ARG A 454 -0.83 -8.11 3.52
CA ARG A 454 -0.20 -7.66 4.78
C ARG A 454 1.31 -7.53 4.66
N ARG A 455 1.97 -8.43 3.94
CA ARG A 455 3.43 -8.37 3.68
C ARG A 455 3.85 -7.18 2.81
N GLN A 456 2.89 -6.53 2.14
CA GLN A 456 3.13 -5.33 1.35
C GLN A 456 2.98 -4.04 2.17
N GLU A 457 2.52 -4.13 3.41
CA GLU A 457 2.32 -2.96 4.26
C GLU A 457 3.52 -2.72 5.18
N GLU A 458 3.96 -1.46 5.25
CA GLU A 458 4.96 -1.03 6.22
C GLU A 458 4.35 -1.09 7.61
N ALA A 459 4.93 -1.92 8.49
CA ALA A 459 4.53 -2.03 9.88
C ALA A 459 5.74 -2.10 10.80
N TRP A 460 6.84 -1.46 10.38
CA TRP A 460 8.06 -1.26 11.17
C TRP A 460 8.70 -2.55 11.70
N GLY A 461 8.46 -3.69 11.06
CA GLY A 461 8.95 -4.99 11.50
C GLY A 461 8.25 -5.52 12.76
N LEU A 462 7.09 -4.97 13.11
CA LEU A 462 6.32 -5.37 14.27
C LEU A 462 5.52 -6.64 13.99
N GLN A 463 5.28 -7.41 15.03
CA GLN A 463 4.36 -8.54 15.00
C GLN A 463 2.93 -8.05 14.79
N TRP A 464 2.27 -8.52 13.73
CA TRP A 464 0.84 -8.22 13.52
C TRP A 464 0.01 -8.78 14.67
N ILE A 465 -0.96 -7.99 15.16
CA ILE A 465 -1.94 -8.40 16.15
C ILE A 465 -3.29 -8.61 15.46
N ARG A 466 -3.87 -9.78 15.62
CA ARG A 466 -5.18 -10.15 15.10
C ARG A 466 -6.28 -9.67 16.04
N SER A 467 -7.26 -8.96 15.47
CA SER A 467 -8.45 -8.46 16.16
C SER A 467 -9.73 -8.98 15.51
N GLY A 468 -10.00 -10.28 15.65
CA GLY A 468 -11.09 -10.95 14.93
C GLY A 468 -10.61 -11.56 13.62
N GLU A 469 -11.54 -12.03 12.79
CA GLU A 469 -11.19 -12.81 11.59
C GLU A 469 -10.61 -11.92 10.48
N PHE A 470 -11.14 -10.70 10.31
CA PHE A 470 -10.86 -9.83 9.16
C PHE A 470 -10.09 -8.56 9.52
N THR A 471 -9.51 -8.48 10.71
CA THR A 471 -8.83 -7.27 11.17
C THR A 471 -7.49 -7.60 11.79
N THR A 472 -6.47 -6.84 11.39
CA THR A 472 -5.11 -6.94 11.94
C THR A 472 -4.52 -5.55 12.10
N TRP A 473 -3.72 -5.34 13.13
CA TRP A 473 -3.13 -4.05 13.41
C TRP A 473 -1.76 -4.18 14.06
N ALA A 474 -0.99 -3.11 14.06
CA ALA A 474 0.27 -2.97 14.75
C ALA A 474 0.46 -1.51 15.18
N GLU A 475 1.09 -1.25 16.32
CA GLU A 475 1.43 0.10 16.77
C GLU A 475 2.83 0.15 17.40
N THR A 476 3.43 1.33 17.39
CA THR A 476 4.74 1.60 17.99
C THR A 476 4.80 3.03 18.52
N THR A 477 5.62 3.27 19.52
CA THR A 477 5.96 4.61 20.02
C THR A 477 7.20 5.21 19.36
N ARG A 478 7.83 4.45 18.45
CA ARG A 478 8.95 4.90 17.63
C ARG A 478 8.76 4.53 16.17
N VAL A 479 8.92 5.52 15.29
CA VAL A 479 8.95 5.35 13.84
C VAL A 479 10.35 5.71 13.34
N ASP A 480 11.01 4.78 12.67
CA ASP A 480 12.37 4.99 12.15
C ASP A 480 13.38 5.46 13.22
N GLY A 481 13.22 4.98 14.45
CA GLY A 481 14.07 5.34 15.59
C GLY A 481 13.70 6.69 16.25
N THR A 482 12.84 7.48 15.62
CA THR A 482 12.35 8.76 16.14
C THR A 482 11.21 8.52 17.15
N PRO A 483 11.14 9.24 18.28
CA PRO A 483 10.01 9.19 19.20
C PRO A 483 8.75 9.76 18.53
N ARG A 484 8.04 8.89 17.83
CA ARG A 484 6.83 9.20 17.07
C ARG A 484 5.92 7.99 17.14
N TYR A 485 4.66 8.24 17.48
CA TYR A 485 3.64 7.22 17.48
C TYR A 485 3.32 6.80 16.04
N GLY A 486 3.21 5.49 15.80
CA GLY A 486 2.83 4.90 14.53
C GLY A 486 1.75 3.84 14.76
N LEU A 487 0.73 3.83 13.91
CA LEU A 487 -0.33 2.83 13.89
C LEU A 487 -0.59 2.39 12.46
N VAL A 488 -0.67 1.08 12.25
CA VAL A 488 -1.17 0.49 11.00
C VAL A 488 -2.34 -0.41 11.33
N TYR A 489 -3.48 -0.16 10.70
CA TYR A 489 -4.72 -0.92 10.85
C TYR A 489 -5.19 -1.42 9.49
N LEU A 490 -5.52 -2.70 9.42
CA LEU A 490 -5.98 -3.37 8.22
C LEU A 490 -7.33 -4.02 8.52
N SER A 491 -8.31 -3.78 7.67
CA SER A 491 -9.62 -4.44 7.72
C SER A 491 -10.00 -4.98 6.35
N TYR A 492 -10.76 -6.07 6.33
CA TYR A 492 -11.32 -6.63 5.11
C TYR A 492 -12.84 -6.81 5.29
N TRP A 493 -13.62 -6.42 4.29
CA TRP A 493 -15.08 -6.55 4.31
C TRP A 493 -15.61 -6.85 2.90
N ARG A 494 -16.92 -7.05 2.83
CA ARG A 494 -17.65 -7.35 1.60
C ARG A 494 -18.31 -6.07 1.10
N SER A 495 -18.17 -5.74 -0.18
CA SER A 495 -18.91 -4.63 -0.79
C SER A 495 -20.43 -4.86 -0.78
N VAL A 496 -20.84 -6.13 -0.78
CA VAL A 496 -22.23 -6.58 -0.76
C VAL A 496 -22.38 -7.64 0.33
N PRO A 497 -23.36 -7.54 1.26
CA PRO A 497 -23.45 -8.42 2.43
C PRO A 497 -23.39 -9.93 2.14
N GLU A 498 -24.03 -10.36 1.05
CA GLU A 498 -24.12 -11.77 0.66
C GLU A 498 -22.94 -12.27 -0.19
N ASP A 499 -22.05 -11.38 -0.62
CA ASP A 499 -20.90 -11.75 -1.44
C ASP A 499 -19.69 -12.13 -0.60
N ALA A 500 -18.63 -12.58 -1.27
CA ALA A 500 -17.38 -12.87 -0.60
C ALA A 500 -16.55 -11.59 -0.39
N ILE A 501 -15.63 -11.64 0.57
CA ILE A 501 -14.81 -10.48 0.97
C ILE A 501 -13.95 -10.03 -0.20
N ASP A 502 -14.12 -8.79 -0.61
CA ASP A 502 -13.56 -8.21 -1.83
C ASP A 502 -12.93 -6.83 -1.58
N ARG A 503 -13.00 -6.29 -0.36
CA ARG A 503 -12.40 -5.00 0.00
C ARG A 503 -11.30 -5.15 1.04
N GLN A 504 -10.30 -4.29 0.93
CA GLN A 504 -9.30 -4.05 1.96
C GLN A 504 -9.20 -2.55 2.27
N LEU A 505 -9.17 -2.23 3.55
CA LEU A 505 -8.76 -0.94 4.10
C LEU A 505 -7.35 -1.06 4.64
N VAL A 506 -6.54 -0.06 4.35
CA VAL A 506 -5.26 0.21 5.00
C VAL A 506 -5.33 1.59 5.62
N LEU A 507 -5.15 1.67 6.92
CA LEU A 507 -5.03 2.92 7.66
C LEU A 507 -3.63 2.98 8.25
N ARG A 508 -2.80 3.92 7.78
CA ARG A 508 -1.42 4.10 8.25
C ARG A 508 -1.25 5.51 8.78
N MET A 509 -1.13 5.64 10.09
CA MET A 509 -1.16 6.92 10.77
C MET A 509 0.08 7.11 11.63
N THR A 510 0.53 8.35 11.76
CA THR A 510 1.60 8.75 12.67
C THR A 510 1.23 10.03 13.42
N ALA A 511 1.80 10.21 14.60
CA ALA A 511 1.62 11.40 15.40
C ALA A 511 2.81 11.63 16.35
N PRO A 512 3.04 12.87 16.80
CA PRO A 512 3.80 13.13 18.01
C PRO A 512 3.26 12.29 19.20
N PRO A 513 4.11 11.85 20.15
CA PRO A 513 3.67 10.97 21.25
C PRO A 513 2.53 11.54 22.11
N ASP A 514 2.49 12.85 22.33
CA ASP A 514 1.46 13.57 23.06
C ASP A 514 0.11 13.64 22.33
N ARG A 515 0.09 13.27 21.04
CA ARG A 515 -1.09 13.25 20.16
C ARG A 515 -1.47 11.84 19.70
N ALA A 516 -0.86 10.80 20.28
CA ALA A 516 -1.13 9.40 19.93
C ALA A 516 -2.61 9.01 20.09
N ASP A 517 -3.25 9.51 21.15
CA ASP A 517 -4.66 9.20 21.44
C ASP A 517 -5.61 9.71 20.36
N GLU A 518 -5.31 10.82 19.69
CA GLU A 518 -6.14 11.31 18.59
C GLU A 518 -6.13 10.35 17.41
N VAL A 519 -4.95 9.83 17.04
CA VAL A 519 -4.82 8.81 15.99
C VAL A 519 -5.56 7.54 16.38
N ARG A 520 -5.45 7.10 17.64
CA ARG A 520 -6.18 5.92 18.13
C ARG A 520 -7.69 6.10 18.08
N LYS A 521 -8.20 7.28 18.44
CA LYS A 521 -9.64 7.61 18.34
C LYS A 521 -10.15 7.58 16.90
N VAL A 522 -9.38 8.13 15.95
CA VAL A 522 -9.70 8.05 14.51
C VAL A 522 -9.71 6.58 14.05
N ALA A 523 -8.68 5.81 14.40
CA ALA A 523 -8.62 4.39 14.04
C ALA A 523 -9.77 3.58 14.66
N ALA A 524 -10.17 3.88 15.90
CA ALA A 524 -11.32 3.27 16.54
C ALA A 524 -12.63 3.60 15.82
N SER A 525 -12.82 4.86 15.39
CA SER A 525 -14.00 5.26 14.61
C SER A 525 -14.05 4.59 13.23
N VAL A 526 -12.90 4.47 12.54
CA VAL A 526 -12.81 3.73 11.27
C VAL A 526 -13.09 2.25 11.46
N ARG A 527 -12.58 1.65 12.55
CA ARG A 527 -12.86 0.26 12.91
C ARG A 527 -14.36 0.04 13.14
N GLU A 528 -15.01 0.91 13.92
CA GLU A 528 -16.46 0.84 14.15
C GLU A 528 -17.25 0.89 12.85
N ALA A 529 -16.92 1.83 11.96
CA ALA A 529 -17.57 2.00 10.67
C ALA A 529 -17.37 0.82 9.70
N THR A 530 -16.23 0.11 9.79
CA THR A 530 -15.94 -1.06 8.95
C THR A 530 -16.38 -2.38 9.58
N PHE A 531 -16.78 -2.38 10.85
CA PHE A 531 -17.30 -3.57 11.53
C PHE A 531 -18.82 -3.72 11.33
N THR A 532 -19.52 -2.63 11.00
CA THR A 532 -20.96 -2.64 10.73
C THR A 532 -21.33 -3.01 9.29
N ILE A 533 -20.33 -3.23 8.43
CA ILE A 533 -20.46 -3.60 7.02
C ILE A 533 -20.07 -5.07 6.89
#